data_AF-A0A2D3D6U3-F1
#
_entry.id   AF-A0A2D3D6U3-F1
#
_cell.length_a   1.000
_cell.length_b   1.000
_cell.length_c   1.000
_cell.angle_alpha   90.00
_cell.angle_beta   90.00
_cell.angle_gamma   90.00
#
_symmetry.space_group_name_H-M   'P 1'
#
loop_
_entity.id
_entity.type
_entity.pdbx_description
1 polymer ?
#
loop_
_entity_poly.entity_id
_entity_poly.type
_entity_poly.pdbx_seq_one_letter_code
_entity_poly.pdbx_strand_id
1 'polypeptide(L)'
;MQPDTTRIRHDIHDLREQTITLDALATRRIRVRHAGTHARMSSAPTPLNLPAADLLDQIHALARRLAGAAGLRYGRRMDAHDMLKGLDRTEPCETLAARADAWDIIRLIDDATWHAQQLTEPDPSHRCIGICPRCGAGAWIPETQPITGDYRCPECGHLAALAGITQAHELRLLTSGTVGTAADLCRLLTACGIAIKRNTITQWRKRRRLTPLGQDEHGHPVYALADILLLRRAVDRSDCHR
;
A
#
# COMPACT_ATOMS: atom_id res chain seq x y z
N MET A 1 -28.66 3.78 5.59
CA MET A 1 -27.89 4.10 6.80
C MET A 1 -26.98 5.27 6.45
N GLN A 2 -27.20 6.44 7.06
CA GLN A 2 -26.35 7.61 6.83
C GLN A 2 -25.04 7.45 7.62
N PRO A 3 -23.90 7.92 7.10
CA PRO A 3 -22.65 7.86 7.83
C PRO A 3 -22.65 8.82 9.03
N ASP A 4 -21.86 8.49 10.04
CA ASP A 4 -21.69 9.34 11.22
C ASP A 4 -20.94 10.64 10.86
N THR A 5 -21.47 11.77 11.31
CA THR A 5 -20.84 13.10 11.25
C THR A 5 -19.41 13.08 11.79
N THR A 6 -19.15 12.30 12.85
CA THR A 6 -17.81 12.23 13.46
C THR A 6 -16.77 11.66 12.50
N ARG A 7 -17.16 10.69 11.68
CA ARG A 7 -16.31 10.09 10.65
C ARG A 7 -15.98 11.10 9.55
N ILE A 8 -16.98 11.75 8.97
CA ILE A 8 -16.77 12.76 7.92
C ILE A 8 -15.85 13.87 8.40
N ARG A 9 -16.03 14.33 9.65
CA ARG A 9 -15.16 15.37 10.22
C ARG A 9 -13.72 14.88 10.36
N HIS A 10 -13.52 13.65 10.86
CA HIS A 10 -12.19 13.06 10.97
C HIS A 10 -11.50 12.96 9.60
N ASP A 11 -12.21 12.44 8.59
CA ASP A 11 -11.65 12.27 7.24
C ASP A 11 -11.29 13.63 6.60
N ILE A 12 -12.11 14.67 6.80
CA ILE A 12 -11.83 16.05 6.36
C ILE A 12 -10.65 16.65 7.11
N HIS A 13 -10.56 16.42 8.42
CA HIS A 13 -9.46 16.90 9.25
C HIS A 13 -8.13 16.29 8.80
N ASP A 14 -8.09 14.98 8.59
CA ASP A 14 -6.90 14.27 8.15
C ASP A 14 -6.45 14.75 6.75
N LEU A 15 -7.39 14.90 5.82
CA LEU A 15 -7.10 15.45 4.50
C LEU A 15 -6.56 16.88 4.57
N ARG A 16 -7.12 17.71 5.45
CA ARG A 16 -6.66 19.09 5.69
C ARG A 16 -5.21 19.11 6.13
N GLU A 17 -4.85 18.35 7.16
CA GLU A 17 -3.46 18.33 7.66
C GLU A 17 -2.48 17.84 6.59
N GLN A 18 -2.87 16.88 5.76
CA GLN A 18 -2.05 16.38 4.65
C GLN A 18 -1.79 17.44 3.56
N THR A 19 -2.71 18.39 3.34
CA THR A 19 -2.51 19.45 2.32
C THR A 19 -1.30 20.34 2.62
N ILE A 20 -0.90 20.50 3.89
CA ILE A 20 0.28 21.30 4.27
C ILE A 20 1.56 20.63 3.75
N THR A 21 1.71 19.33 4.01
CA THR A 21 2.85 18.55 3.55
C THR A 21 2.85 18.41 2.03
N LEU A 22 1.66 18.26 1.43
CA LEU A 22 1.51 18.15 -0.02
C LEU A 22 1.88 19.46 -0.74
N ASP A 23 1.51 20.65 -0.22
CA ASP A 23 1.95 21.94 -0.75
C ASP A 23 3.47 22.10 -0.68
N ALA A 24 4.06 21.75 0.47
CA ALA A 24 5.50 21.77 0.64
C ALA A 24 6.21 20.83 -0.36
N LEU A 25 5.59 19.69 -0.71
CA LEU A 25 6.09 18.75 -1.70
C LEU A 25 5.93 19.28 -3.14
N ALA A 26 4.75 19.83 -3.48
CA ALA A 26 4.43 20.41 -4.78
C ALA A 26 5.39 21.54 -5.13
N THR A 27 5.66 22.43 -4.17
CA THR A 27 6.60 23.56 -4.27
C THR A 27 8.07 23.15 -4.09
N ARG A 28 8.36 21.85 -3.92
CA ARG A 28 9.70 21.28 -3.66
C ARG A 28 10.44 21.90 -2.47
N ARG A 29 9.72 22.49 -1.50
CA ARG A 29 10.25 22.92 -0.21
C ARG A 29 10.71 21.70 0.62
N ILE A 30 10.04 20.56 0.43
CA ILE A 30 10.49 19.26 0.92
C ILE A 30 10.78 18.30 -0.25
N ARG A 31 11.67 17.33 -0.02
CA ARG A 31 11.93 16.22 -0.95
C ARG A 31 11.72 14.91 -0.22
N VAL A 32 10.69 14.18 -0.60
CA VAL A 32 10.44 12.81 -0.13
C VAL A 32 11.16 11.85 -1.08
N ARG A 33 12.15 11.12 -0.58
CA ARG A 33 12.87 10.11 -1.38
C ARG A 33 12.04 8.84 -1.42
N HIS A 34 11.58 8.47 -2.62
CA HIS A 34 10.92 7.20 -2.86
C HIS A 34 11.95 6.20 -3.38
N ALA A 35 12.12 5.07 -2.70
CA ALA A 35 13.12 4.07 -3.01
C ALA A 35 12.58 3.08 -4.05
N GLY A 36 12.33 3.53 -5.29
CA GLY A 36 11.74 2.61 -6.27
C GLY A 36 11.71 3.01 -7.73
N THR A 37 12.03 4.24 -8.13
CA THR A 37 12.01 4.57 -9.56
C THR A 37 13.40 4.32 -10.16
N HIS A 38 13.55 3.22 -10.90
CA HIS A 38 14.62 3.08 -11.89
C HIS A 38 14.76 4.41 -12.63
N ALA A 39 15.93 5.02 -12.55
CA ALA A 39 16.24 6.31 -13.12
C ALA A 39 15.80 6.36 -14.59
N ARG A 40 14.61 6.93 -14.86
CA ARG A 40 14.24 7.33 -16.20
C ARG A 40 15.02 8.60 -16.53
N MET A 41 15.48 8.62 -17.77
CA MET A 41 16.44 9.53 -18.37
C MET A 41 16.29 10.99 -17.96
N SER A 42 17.45 11.66 -17.89
CA SER A 42 17.64 13.10 -17.71
C SER A 42 16.68 13.94 -18.55
N SER A 43 15.60 14.41 -17.92
CA SER A 43 14.95 15.67 -18.26
C SER A 43 15.31 16.68 -17.19
N ALA A 44 15.56 17.94 -17.57
CA ALA A 44 15.83 19.01 -16.63
C ALA A 44 14.79 19.00 -15.49
N PRO A 45 15.18 19.17 -14.21
CA PRO A 45 14.23 19.08 -13.12
C PRO A 45 13.17 20.19 -13.28
N THR A 46 11.93 19.82 -13.57
CA THR A 46 10.78 20.75 -13.55
C THR A 46 10.76 21.46 -12.20
N PRO A 47 10.53 22.78 -12.09
CA PRO A 47 10.63 23.47 -10.80
C PRO A 47 9.63 22.96 -9.73
N LEU A 48 8.56 22.27 -10.15
CA LEU A 48 7.51 21.72 -9.30
C LEU A 48 7.51 20.18 -9.28
N ASN A 49 6.95 19.60 -8.22
CA ASN A 49 6.57 18.19 -8.20
C ASN A 49 5.17 18.05 -8.82
N LEU A 50 5.11 17.78 -10.14
CA LEU A 50 3.88 17.74 -10.92
C LEU A 50 2.80 16.81 -10.31
N PRO A 51 3.10 15.54 -9.95
CA PRO A 51 2.12 14.69 -9.26
C PRO A 51 1.51 15.29 -7.99
N ALA A 52 2.33 15.95 -7.17
CA ALA A 52 1.85 16.56 -5.92
C ALA A 52 1.03 17.82 -6.17
N ALA A 53 1.40 18.61 -7.18
CA ALA A 53 0.63 19.79 -7.61
C ALA A 53 -0.72 19.39 -8.22
N ASP A 54 -0.75 18.38 -9.10
CA ASP A 54 -1.99 17.88 -9.70
C ASP A 54 -2.95 17.31 -8.65
N LEU A 55 -2.42 16.62 -7.64
CA LEU A 55 -3.24 16.13 -6.53
C LEU A 55 -3.78 17.28 -5.66
N LEU A 56 -2.97 18.31 -5.40
CA LEU A 56 -3.40 19.48 -4.64
C LEU A 56 -4.53 20.23 -5.36
N ASP A 57 -4.47 20.35 -6.69
CA ASP A 57 -5.54 20.92 -7.51
C ASP A 57 -6.82 20.06 -7.47
N GLN A 58 -6.69 18.73 -7.49
CA GLN A 58 -7.83 17.81 -7.34
C GLN A 58 -8.48 17.94 -5.96
N ILE A 59 -7.68 18.00 -4.89
CA ILE A 59 -8.17 18.23 -3.52
C ILE A 59 -8.86 19.60 -3.42
N HIS A 60 -8.30 20.63 -4.04
CA HIS A 60 -8.91 21.95 -4.09
C HIS A 60 -10.28 21.91 -4.80
N ALA A 61 -10.37 21.23 -5.94
CA ALA A 61 -11.63 21.06 -6.66
C ALA A 61 -12.66 20.26 -5.84
N LEU A 62 -12.23 19.23 -5.12
CA LEU A 62 -13.08 18.46 -4.20
C LEU A 62 -13.58 19.35 -3.06
N ALA A 63 -12.69 20.08 -2.38
CA ALA A 63 -13.04 20.98 -1.28
C ALA A 63 -14.07 22.04 -1.73
N ARG A 64 -13.96 22.58 -2.94
CA ARG A 64 -14.96 23.51 -3.50
C ARG A 64 -16.33 22.88 -3.71
N ARG A 65 -16.37 21.62 -4.18
CA ARG A 65 -17.63 20.87 -4.34
C ARG A 65 -18.27 20.59 -2.99
N LEU A 66 -17.49 20.15 -2.02
CA LEU A 66 -17.96 19.90 -0.65
C LEU A 66 -18.45 21.18 0.02
N ALA A 67 -17.72 22.28 -0.11
CA ALA A 67 -18.13 23.58 0.42
C ALA A 67 -19.45 24.06 -0.20
N GLY A 68 -19.63 23.87 -1.51
CA GLY A 68 -20.92 24.14 -2.17
C GLY A 68 -22.04 23.23 -1.67
N ALA A 69 -21.77 21.93 -1.50
CA ALA A 69 -22.72 20.95 -0.98
C ALA A 69 -23.12 21.22 0.49
N ALA A 70 -22.21 21.79 1.29
CA ALA A 70 -22.44 22.19 2.67
C ALA A 70 -23.00 23.61 2.83
N GLY A 71 -23.24 24.35 1.73
CA GLY A 71 -23.77 25.71 1.76
C GLY A 71 -22.78 26.77 2.27
N LEU A 72 -21.48 26.48 2.30
CA LEU A 72 -20.44 27.41 2.75
C LEU A 72 -20.18 28.49 1.70
N ARG A 73 -20.00 29.73 2.16
CA ARG A 73 -19.49 30.83 1.35
C ARG A 73 -17.97 30.90 1.50
N TYR A 74 -17.26 30.94 0.38
CA TYR A 74 -15.80 31.00 0.35
C TYR A 74 -15.29 32.00 -0.70
N GLY A 75 -14.12 32.56 -0.44
CA GLY A 75 -13.47 33.51 -1.34
C GLY A 75 -12.80 32.81 -2.52
N ARG A 76 -12.70 33.50 -3.66
CA ARG A 76 -12.10 32.95 -4.90
C ARG A 76 -10.60 32.62 -4.78
N ARG A 77 -9.92 33.17 -3.77
CA ARG A 77 -8.47 33.03 -3.53
C ARG A 77 -8.11 32.09 -2.39
N MET A 78 -9.10 31.48 -1.72
CA MET A 78 -8.82 30.50 -0.68
C MET A 78 -8.15 29.28 -1.30
N ASP A 79 -7.14 28.73 -0.63
CA ASP A 79 -6.49 27.50 -1.05
C ASP A 79 -7.25 26.26 -0.53
N ALA A 80 -6.75 25.06 -0.84
CA ALA A 80 -7.36 23.80 -0.40
C ALA A 80 -7.41 23.69 1.13
N HIS A 81 -6.34 24.07 1.83
CA HIS A 81 -6.24 23.97 3.29
C HIS A 81 -7.30 24.87 3.97
N ASP A 82 -7.42 26.13 3.55
CA ASP A 82 -8.37 27.08 4.12
C ASP A 82 -9.83 26.68 3.85
N MET A 83 -10.10 26.08 2.69
CA MET A 83 -11.43 25.54 2.39
C MET A 83 -11.77 24.33 3.27
N LEU A 84 -10.82 23.39 3.41
CA LEU A 84 -11.00 22.22 4.28
C LEU A 84 -11.13 22.63 5.75
N LYS A 85 -10.42 23.67 6.20
CA LYS A 85 -10.59 24.26 7.54
C LYS A 85 -12.00 24.81 7.77
N GLY A 86 -12.65 25.34 6.74
CA GLY A 86 -14.05 25.75 6.81
C GLY A 86 -15.01 24.56 6.92
N LEU A 87 -14.68 23.47 6.24
CA LEU A 87 -15.45 22.21 6.22
C LEU A 87 -15.28 21.38 7.50
N ASP A 88 -14.13 21.46 8.17
CA ASP A 88 -13.76 20.80 9.44
C ASP A 88 -14.57 21.32 10.67
N ARG A 89 -15.69 22.02 10.43
CA ARG A 89 -16.61 22.48 11.46
C ARG A 89 -17.78 21.50 11.59
N THR A 90 -18.45 21.54 12.74
CA THR A 90 -19.56 20.65 13.03
C THR A 90 -20.71 20.83 12.04
N GLU A 91 -21.18 22.07 11.80
CA GLU A 91 -22.37 22.31 10.98
C GLU A 91 -22.21 21.89 9.50
N PRO A 92 -21.08 22.15 8.82
CA PRO A 92 -20.83 21.63 7.48
C PRO A 92 -20.75 20.11 7.43
N CYS A 93 -20.09 19.48 8.40
CA CYS A 93 -20.00 18.01 8.47
C CYS A 93 -21.37 17.36 8.67
N GLU A 94 -22.22 17.92 9.54
CA GLU A 94 -23.60 17.46 9.73
C GLU A 94 -24.41 17.61 8.43
N THR A 95 -24.25 18.74 7.75
CA THR A 95 -24.91 19.00 6.46
C THR A 95 -24.49 17.95 5.42
N LEU A 96 -23.21 17.60 5.35
CA LEU A 96 -22.70 16.58 4.42
C LEU A 96 -23.16 15.17 4.80
N ALA A 97 -23.15 14.82 6.09
CA ALA A 97 -23.61 13.53 6.60
C ALA A 97 -25.10 13.27 6.31
N ALA A 98 -25.91 14.31 6.34
CA ALA A 98 -27.35 14.24 6.08
C ALA A 98 -27.70 14.06 4.58
N ARG A 99 -26.73 14.17 3.67
CA ARG A 99 -27.00 14.05 2.22
C ARG A 99 -27.24 12.60 1.80
N ALA A 100 -27.92 12.43 0.67
CA ALA A 100 -28.14 11.12 0.06
C ALA A 100 -26.84 10.48 -0.46
N ASP A 101 -25.89 11.29 -0.90
CA ASP A 101 -24.59 10.90 -1.47
C ASP A 101 -23.45 10.91 -0.43
N ALA A 102 -23.76 10.89 0.87
CA ALA A 102 -22.77 11.01 1.95
C ALA A 102 -21.69 9.91 1.92
N TRP A 103 -22.02 8.69 1.48
CA TRP A 103 -21.05 7.61 1.31
C TRP A 103 -20.10 7.84 0.13
N ASP A 104 -20.59 8.44 -0.96
CA ASP A 104 -19.73 8.82 -2.09
C ASP A 104 -18.78 9.96 -1.70
N ILE A 105 -19.26 10.90 -0.87
CA ILE A 105 -18.43 11.97 -0.30
C ILE A 105 -17.29 11.37 0.52
N ILE A 106 -17.59 10.46 1.46
CA ILE A 106 -16.57 9.78 2.27
C ILE A 106 -15.56 9.07 1.36
N ARG A 107 -16.03 8.30 0.37
CA ARG A 107 -15.14 7.61 -0.56
C ARG A 107 -14.23 8.56 -1.31
N LEU A 108 -14.71 9.72 -1.74
CA LEU A 108 -13.89 10.72 -2.43
C LEU A 108 -12.84 11.35 -1.52
N ILE A 109 -13.18 11.56 -0.24
CA ILE A 109 -12.23 12.06 0.77
C ILE A 109 -11.19 10.98 1.06
N ASP A 110 -11.61 9.73 1.33
CA ASP A 110 -10.72 8.57 1.53
C ASP A 110 -9.77 8.38 0.34
N ASP A 111 -10.28 8.51 -0.89
CA ASP A 111 -9.48 8.44 -2.11
C ASP A 111 -8.41 9.54 -2.12
N ALA A 112 -8.77 10.79 -1.80
CA ALA A 112 -7.84 11.91 -1.78
C ALA A 112 -6.77 11.76 -0.69
N THR A 113 -7.18 11.37 0.52
CA THR A 113 -6.31 11.13 1.68
C THR A 113 -5.29 10.02 1.37
N TRP A 114 -5.75 8.92 0.76
CA TRP A 114 -4.87 7.83 0.37
C TRP A 114 -3.80 8.29 -0.64
N HIS A 115 -4.18 9.02 -1.69
CA HIS A 115 -3.21 9.52 -2.67
C HIS A 115 -2.21 10.51 -2.05
N ALA A 116 -2.65 11.34 -1.11
CA ALA A 116 -1.78 12.30 -0.43
C ALA A 116 -0.77 11.60 0.47
N GLN A 117 -1.18 10.55 1.21
CA GLN A 117 -0.27 9.68 1.97
C GLN A 117 0.79 9.04 1.07
N GLN A 118 0.39 8.46 -0.07
CA GLN A 118 1.32 7.82 -1.00
C GLN A 118 2.42 8.75 -1.55
N LEU A 119 2.17 10.06 -1.60
CA LEU A 119 3.16 11.04 -2.06
C LEU A 119 3.99 11.67 -0.94
N THR A 120 3.43 11.76 0.26
CA THR A 120 4.03 12.49 1.38
C THR A 120 4.78 11.59 2.35
N GLU A 121 4.38 10.33 2.48
CA GLU A 121 5.08 9.36 3.30
C GLU A 121 6.31 8.82 2.56
N PRO A 122 7.50 8.80 3.20
CA PRO A 122 8.67 8.17 2.61
C PRO A 122 8.36 6.70 2.38
N ASP A 123 8.51 6.28 1.13
CA ASP A 123 8.29 4.93 0.63
C ASP A 123 8.83 3.89 1.64
N PRO A 124 7.95 3.25 2.45
CA PRO A 124 8.41 2.17 3.30
C PRO A 124 8.97 1.09 2.38
N SER A 125 9.92 0.30 2.86
CA SER A 125 10.31 -0.91 2.13
C SER A 125 9.03 -1.69 1.82
N HIS A 126 8.74 -1.89 0.53
CA HIS A 126 7.55 -2.62 0.08
C HIS A 126 7.88 -4.10 -0.07
N ARG A 127 6.95 -4.95 0.37
CA ARG A 127 7.00 -6.38 0.07
C ARG A 127 5.90 -6.76 -0.92
N CYS A 128 6.23 -7.64 -1.85
CA CYS A 128 5.23 -8.24 -2.72
C CYS A 128 4.43 -9.26 -1.93
N ILE A 129 3.10 -9.11 -1.91
CA ILE A 129 2.18 -10.09 -1.31
C ILE A 129 1.47 -10.93 -2.35
N GLY A 130 1.59 -10.60 -3.63
CA GLY A 130 0.99 -11.36 -4.71
C GLY A 130 0.71 -10.51 -5.94
N ILE A 131 -0.42 -10.80 -6.59
CA ILE A 131 -0.91 -10.00 -7.72
C ILE A 131 -2.38 -9.67 -7.49
N CYS A 132 -2.81 -8.53 -8.03
CA CYS A 132 -4.20 -8.15 -8.07
C CYS A 132 -5.01 -9.22 -8.84
N PRO A 133 -6.10 -9.75 -8.27
CA PRO A 133 -6.92 -10.78 -8.93
C PRO A 133 -7.67 -10.25 -10.15
N ARG A 134 -7.79 -8.92 -10.31
CA ARG A 134 -8.51 -8.29 -11.43
C ARG A 134 -7.61 -7.98 -12.63
N CYS A 135 -6.51 -7.26 -12.41
CA CYS A 135 -5.65 -6.79 -13.51
C CYS A 135 -4.29 -7.51 -13.59
N GLY A 136 -3.96 -8.37 -12.64
CA GLY A 136 -2.67 -9.09 -12.62
C GLY A 136 -1.45 -8.25 -12.22
N ALA A 137 -1.62 -6.96 -11.91
CA ALA A 137 -0.55 -6.11 -11.42
C ALA A 137 0.02 -6.64 -10.09
N GLY A 138 1.31 -6.42 -9.84
CA GLY A 138 1.94 -6.79 -8.57
C GLY A 138 1.24 -6.10 -7.39
N ALA A 139 0.92 -6.88 -6.36
CA ALA A 139 0.34 -6.37 -5.13
C ALA A 139 1.46 -6.14 -4.11
N TRP A 140 1.70 -4.88 -3.80
CA TRP A 140 2.77 -4.42 -2.90
C TRP A 140 2.16 -3.72 -1.71
N ILE A 141 2.68 -4.02 -0.52
CA ILE A 141 2.31 -3.33 0.72
C ILE A 141 3.57 -2.93 1.49
N PRO A 142 3.51 -1.90 2.34
CA PRO A 142 4.56 -1.59 3.31
C PRO A 142 4.96 -2.83 4.12
N GLU A 143 6.26 -3.02 4.36
CA GLU A 143 6.78 -4.12 5.20
C GLU A 143 6.22 -4.09 6.63
N THR A 144 5.86 -2.91 7.13
CA THR A 144 5.26 -2.75 8.47
C THR A 144 3.76 -3.06 8.50
N GLN A 145 3.07 -3.09 7.35
CA GLN A 145 1.64 -3.33 7.30
C GLN A 145 1.34 -4.80 7.64
N PRO A 146 0.44 -5.11 8.58
CA PRO A 146 0.01 -6.48 8.85
C PRO A 146 -0.79 -7.07 7.67
N ILE A 147 -0.79 -8.40 7.53
CA ILE A 147 -1.59 -9.11 6.51
C ILE A 147 -3.04 -9.24 6.99
N THR A 148 -3.68 -8.10 7.28
CA THR A 148 -5.05 -8.00 7.78
C THR A 148 -5.72 -6.80 7.12
N GLY A 149 -6.97 -6.95 6.68
CA GLY A 149 -7.74 -5.90 6.00
C GLY A 149 -7.74 -6.03 4.48
N ASP A 150 -8.00 -4.92 3.79
CA ASP A 150 -8.20 -4.85 2.35
C ASP A 150 -7.01 -4.22 1.63
N TYR A 151 -6.70 -4.76 0.46
CA TYR A 151 -5.76 -4.21 -0.50
C TYR A 151 -6.52 -3.48 -1.60
N ARG A 152 -6.15 -2.22 -1.84
CA ARG A 152 -6.59 -1.47 -3.00
C ARG A 152 -5.50 -1.49 -4.07
N CYS A 153 -5.84 -2.01 -5.25
CA CYS A 153 -4.91 -2.01 -6.37
C CYS A 153 -4.69 -0.58 -6.89
N PRO A 154 -3.44 -0.06 -6.96
CA PRO A 154 -3.15 1.27 -7.48
C PRO A 154 -3.39 1.35 -9.00
N GLU A 155 -3.30 0.23 -9.73
CA GLU A 155 -3.47 0.21 -11.20
C GLU A 155 -4.94 0.20 -11.64
N CYS A 156 -5.83 -0.46 -10.89
CA CYS A 156 -7.22 -0.65 -11.30
C CYS A 156 -8.28 -0.32 -10.24
N GLY A 157 -7.87 0.14 -9.06
CA GLY A 157 -8.75 0.53 -7.95
C GLY A 157 -9.50 -0.62 -7.28
N HIS A 158 -9.30 -1.87 -7.70
CA HIS A 158 -10.00 -3.02 -7.16
C HIS A 158 -9.64 -3.26 -5.69
N LEU A 159 -10.67 -3.44 -4.86
CA LEU A 159 -10.55 -3.83 -3.45
C LEU A 159 -10.62 -5.34 -3.32
N ALA A 160 -9.65 -5.94 -2.65
CA ALA A 160 -9.62 -7.37 -2.36
C ALA A 160 -8.97 -7.62 -0.99
N ALA A 161 -9.44 -8.64 -0.27
CA ALA A 161 -8.87 -8.98 1.04
C ALA A 161 -7.39 -9.36 0.92
N LEU A 162 -6.53 -8.76 1.76
CA LEU A 162 -5.09 -9.00 1.80
C LEU A 162 -4.76 -10.49 2.01
N ALA A 163 -5.51 -11.14 2.90
CA ALA A 163 -5.37 -12.56 3.18
C ALA A 163 -5.61 -13.43 1.92
N GLY A 164 -6.62 -13.08 1.11
CA GLY A 164 -6.94 -13.80 -0.12
C GLY A 164 -5.84 -13.67 -1.18
N ILE A 165 -5.30 -12.47 -1.37
CA ILE A 165 -4.17 -12.23 -2.29
C ILE A 165 -2.95 -13.02 -1.86
N THR A 166 -2.65 -12.99 -0.56
CA THR A 166 -1.48 -13.66 0.01
C THR A 166 -1.59 -15.18 -0.11
N GLN A 167 -2.76 -15.74 0.19
CA GLN A 167 -3.02 -17.16 0.04
C GLN A 167 -2.92 -17.61 -1.43
N ALA A 168 -3.50 -16.85 -2.37
CA ALA A 168 -3.41 -17.15 -3.79
C ALA A 168 -1.98 -17.05 -4.33
N HIS A 169 -1.17 -16.15 -3.78
CA HIS A 169 0.24 -16.03 -4.11
C HIS A 169 1.04 -17.23 -3.59
N GLU A 170 0.82 -17.63 -2.34
CA GLU A 170 1.49 -18.79 -1.76
C GLU A 170 1.16 -20.09 -2.53
N LEU A 171 -0.10 -20.27 -2.94
CA LEU A 171 -0.50 -21.41 -3.79
C LEU A 171 0.21 -21.39 -5.15
N ARG A 172 0.41 -20.22 -5.75
CA ARG A 172 1.22 -20.07 -6.97
C ARG A 172 2.68 -20.44 -6.74
N LEU A 173 3.27 -20.04 -5.62
CA LEU A 173 4.64 -20.43 -5.26
C LEU A 173 4.78 -21.93 -5.00
N LEU A 174 3.76 -22.57 -4.41
CA LEU A 174 3.74 -24.02 -4.20
C LEU A 174 3.65 -24.81 -5.51
N THR A 175 3.01 -24.23 -6.53
CA THR A 175 2.77 -24.88 -7.82
C THR A 175 3.74 -24.44 -8.92
N SER A 176 4.68 -23.53 -8.63
CA SER A 176 5.57 -22.94 -9.64
C SER A 176 6.64 -23.90 -10.18
N GLY A 177 6.87 -25.04 -9.51
CA GLY A 177 7.95 -25.97 -9.87
C GLY A 177 9.36 -25.39 -9.67
N THR A 178 9.50 -24.25 -8.97
CA THR A 178 10.79 -23.58 -8.80
C THR A 178 11.75 -24.43 -7.97
N VAL A 179 12.97 -24.61 -8.49
CA VAL A 179 14.09 -25.29 -7.84
C VAL A 179 15.27 -24.33 -7.78
N GLY A 180 16.03 -24.35 -6.70
CA GLY A 180 17.21 -23.51 -6.56
C GLY A 180 18.02 -23.81 -5.33
N THR A 181 19.12 -23.09 -5.15
CA THR A 181 19.92 -23.19 -3.92
C THR A 181 19.18 -22.58 -2.75
N ALA A 182 19.58 -22.92 -1.52
CA ALA A 182 19.01 -22.30 -0.31
C ALA A 182 19.16 -20.76 -0.31
N ALA A 183 20.21 -20.22 -0.95
CA ALA A 183 20.41 -18.78 -1.04
C ALA A 183 19.42 -18.12 -2.01
N ASP A 184 19.21 -18.72 -3.17
CA ASP A 184 18.30 -18.21 -4.21
C ASP A 184 16.86 -18.26 -3.73
N LEU A 185 16.45 -19.39 -3.16
CA LEU A 185 15.09 -19.57 -2.67
C LEU A 185 14.80 -18.64 -1.49
N CYS A 186 15.76 -18.39 -0.59
CA CYS A 186 15.61 -17.35 0.43
C CYS A 186 15.39 -15.97 -0.18
N ARG A 187 16.18 -15.57 -1.19
CA ARG A 187 16.01 -14.27 -1.85
C ARG A 187 14.64 -14.14 -2.51
N LEU A 188 14.20 -15.18 -3.23
CA LEU A 188 12.89 -15.24 -3.88
C LEU A 188 11.77 -15.11 -2.84
N LEU A 189 11.83 -15.89 -1.77
CA LEU A 189 10.84 -15.87 -0.69
C LEU A 189 10.81 -14.51 0.00
N THR A 190 11.96 -13.90 0.29
CA THR A 190 12.03 -12.54 0.87
C THR A 190 11.38 -11.50 -0.05
N ALA A 191 11.64 -11.56 -1.36
CA ALA A 191 10.99 -10.66 -2.32
C ALA A 191 9.46 -10.85 -2.35
N CYS A 192 9.00 -12.06 -2.03
CA CYS A 192 7.59 -12.43 -1.87
C CYS A 192 7.03 -12.17 -0.45
N GLY A 193 7.75 -11.43 0.40
CA GLY A 193 7.32 -11.13 1.77
C GLY A 193 7.36 -12.32 2.74
N ILE A 194 7.97 -13.44 2.34
CA ILE A 194 8.12 -14.65 3.15
C ILE A 194 9.53 -14.70 3.73
N ALA A 195 9.64 -14.38 5.03
CA ALA A 195 10.92 -14.38 5.73
C ALA A 195 11.33 -15.80 6.13
N ILE A 196 12.32 -16.38 5.45
CA ILE A 196 13.02 -17.61 5.86
C ILE A 196 14.53 -17.35 5.84
N LYS A 197 15.23 -17.63 6.94
CA LYS A 197 16.69 -17.52 7.01
C LYS A 197 17.34 -18.72 6.31
N ARG A 198 18.42 -18.50 5.55
CA ARG A 198 19.21 -19.57 4.93
C ARG A 198 19.65 -20.63 5.94
N ASN A 199 20.06 -20.21 7.14
CA ASN A 199 20.45 -21.13 8.21
C ASN A 199 19.30 -22.08 8.59
N THR A 200 18.05 -21.63 8.54
CA THR A 200 16.87 -22.47 8.82
C THR A 200 16.80 -23.64 7.82
N ILE A 201 16.96 -23.36 6.53
CA ILE A 201 16.98 -24.38 5.47
C ILE A 201 18.15 -25.36 5.68
N THR A 202 19.35 -24.84 5.98
CA THR A 202 20.53 -25.66 6.28
C THR A 202 20.30 -26.57 7.50
N GLN A 203 19.64 -26.07 8.55
CA GLN A 203 19.31 -26.86 9.73
C GLN A 203 18.24 -27.92 9.43
N TRP A 204 17.23 -27.60 8.61
CA TRP A 204 16.25 -28.59 8.16
C TRP A 204 16.90 -29.74 7.39
N ARG A 205 17.86 -29.44 6.52
CA ARG A 205 18.68 -30.46 5.84
C ARG A 205 19.47 -31.30 6.84
N LYS A 206 20.22 -30.66 7.77
CA LYS A 206 21.00 -31.38 8.81
C LYS A 206 20.14 -32.31 9.66
N ARG A 207 18.91 -31.89 9.96
CA ARG A 207 17.91 -32.67 10.71
C ARG A 207 17.14 -33.68 9.84
N ARG A 208 17.52 -33.87 8.57
CA ARG A 208 16.87 -34.76 7.61
C ARG A 208 15.37 -34.50 7.40
N ARG A 209 14.93 -33.26 7.61
CA ARG A 209 13.56 -32.81 7.35
C ARG A 209 13.36 -32.27 5.93
N LEU A 210 14.46 -31.98 5.24
CA LEU A 210 14.49 -31.47 3.88
C LEU A 210 15.54 -32.23 3.08
N THR A 211 15.12 -32.80 1.94
CA THR A 211 15.97 -33.59 1.05
C THR A 211 16.35 -32.76 -0.17
N PRO A 212 17.64 -32.62 -0.50
CA PRO A 212 18.04 -31.95 -1.74
C PRO A 212 17.67 -32.80 -2.95
N LEU A 213 17.24 -32.15 -4.03
CA LEU A 213 16.95 -32.80 -5.32
C LEU A 213 18.21 -33.12 -6.12
N GLY A 214 19.31 -32.44 -5.82
CA GLY A 214 20.58 -32.58 -6.51
C GLY A 214 21.57 -31.51 -6.07
N GLN A 215 22.51 -31.20 -6.95
CA GLN A 215 23.48 -30.13 -6.77
C GLN A 215 23.49 -29.19 -7.99
N ASP A 216 23.84 -27.93 -7.79
CA ASP A 216 24.11 -26.98 -8.87
C ASP A 216 25.50 -27.24 -9.51
N GLU A 217 25.85 -26.46 -10.53
CA GLU A 217 27.15 -26.52 -11.22
C GLU A 217 28.37 -26.29 -10.30
N HIS A 218 28.14 -25.74 -9.11
CA HIS A 218 29.16 -25.45 -8.10
C HIS A 218 29.14 -26.43 -6.91
N GLY A 219 28.32 -27.50 -6.98
CA GLY A 219 28.21 -28.51 -5.94
C GLY A 219 27.32 -28.14 -4.75
N HIS A 220 26.62 -27.00 -4.80
CA HIS A 220 25.67 -26.61 -3.75
C HIS A 220 24.36 -27.40 -3.86
N PRO A 221 23.78 -27.85 -2.73
CA PRO A 221 22.52 -28.57 -2.75
C PRO A 221 21.36 -27.68 -3.24
N VAL A 222 20.56 -28.23 -4.15
CA VAL A 222 19.33 -27.58 -4.65
C VAL A 222 18.08 -28.22 -4.03
N TYR A 223 17.05 -27.42 -3.84
CA TYR A 223 15.80 -27.80 -3.18
C TYR A 223 14.60 -27.34 -4.00
N ALA A 224 13.46 -28.03 -3.88
CA ALA A 224 12.20 -27.49 -4.36
C ALA A 224 11.70 -26.38 -3.43
N LEU A 225 11.21 -25.29 -4.02
CA LEU A 225 10.55 -24.21 -3.29
C LEU A 225 9.33 -24.74 -2.51
N ALA A 226 8.59 -25.67 -3.11
CA ALA A 226 7.40 -26.27 -2.51
C ALA A 226 7.72 -27.01 -1.18
N ASP A 227 8.80 -27.79 -1.14
CA ASP A 227 9.19 -28.54 0.06
C ASP A 227 9.54 -27.59 1.23
N ILE A 228 10.21 -26.47 0.92
CA ILE A 228 10.55 -25.44 1.90
C ILE A 228 9.27 -24.80 2.48
N LEU A 229 8.31 -24.46 1.62
CA LEU A 229 7.05 -23.84 2.03
C LEU A 229 6.18 -24.80 2.86
N LEU A 230 6.07 -26.06 2.44
CA LEU A 230 5.33 -27.09 3.19
C LEU A 230 5.96 -27.34 4.56
N LEU A 231 7.29 -27.39 4.63
CA LEU A 231 8.00 -27.61 5.89
C LEU A 231 7.85 -26.42 6.84
N ARG A 232 7.91 -25.18 6.31
CA ARG A 232 7.61 -23.97 7.08
C ARG A 232 6.21 -24.05 7.71
N ARG A 233 5.17 -24.36 6.92
CA ARG A 233 3.80 -24.51 7.42
C ARG A 233 3.66 -25.57 8.52
N ALA A 234 4.45 -26.65 8.44
CA ALA A 234 4.45 -27.68 9.47
C ALA A 234 5.11 -27.20 10.78
N VAL A 235 6.17 -26.39 10.68
CA VAL A 235 6.82 -25.77 11.85
C VAL A 235 5.91 -24.73 12.51
N ASP A 236 5.34 -23.80 11.74
CA ASP A 236 4.48 -22.73 12.26
C ASP A 236 3.26 -23.32 13.03
N ARG A 237 2.67 -24.41 12.53
CA ARG A 237 1.60 -25.14 13.24
C ARG A 237 2.05 -25.79 14.54
N SER A 238 3.31 -26.24 14.62
CA SER A 238 3.85 -26.89 15.81
C SER A 238 4.12 -25.87 16.93
N ASP A 239 4.49 -24.64 16.56
CA ASP A 239 4.77 -23.56 17.51
C ASP A 239 3.48 -22.89 18.04
N CYS A 240 2.35 -22.94 17.31
CA CYS A 240 1.05 -22.48 17.81
C CYS A 240 0.40 -23.39 18.88
N HIS A 241 0.94 -24.59 19.13
CA HIS A 241 0.44 -25.56 20.12
C HIS A 241 1.33 -25.67 21.36
N ARG A 242 2.23 -24.70 21.57
CA ARG A 242 3.05 -24.53 22.78
C ARG A 242 2.68 -23.25 23.50
#